data_AF-A0A7S2Q567-F1
#
_entry.id   AF-A0A7S2Q567-F1
#
_cell.length_a   1.000
_cell.length_b   1.000
_cell.length_c   1.000
_cell.angle_alpha   90.00
_cell.angle_beta   90.00
_cell.angle_gamma   90.00
#
_symmetry.space_group_name_H-M   'P 1'
#
loop_
_entity.id
_entity.type
_entity.pdbx_description
1 polymer ?
#
loop_
_entity_poly.entity_id
_entity_poly.type
_entity_poly.pdbx_seq_one_letter_code
_entity_poly.pdbx_strand_id
1 'polypeptide(L)'
;SEEGMDSYPLIRACLETNRLNLSSGLEVINLLYNAYPEAIVNAQALFRRGIDNSRFVNGVEDFIVQQLRYAAQASNLQLVRTQDGNGRLPLHHALEEDAPLGAIKLLVQ
;
A
#
# COMPACT_ATOMS: atom_id res chain seq x y z
N SER A 1 15.78 -0.41 20.08
CA SER A 1 15.62 -1.84 19.72
C SER A 1 14.92 -1.89 18.37
N GLU A 2 15.60 -2.41 17.35
CA GLU A 2 15.09 -2.50 15.97
C GLU A 2 13.98 -3.57 15.80
N GLU A 3 13.72 -4.37 16.85
CA GLU A 3 12.79 -5.50 16.88
C GLU A 3 11.28 -5.15 16.74
N GLY A 4 10.91 -3.88 16.70
CA GLY A 4 9.49 -3.47 16.71
C GLY A 4 8.80 -3.35 15.35
N MET A 5 9.55 -3.29 14.24
CA MET A 5 9.00 -2.97 12.90
C MET A 5 9.07 -4.16 11.92
N ASP A 6 10.05 -5.05 12.08
CA ASP A 6 10.18 -6.32 11.33
C ASP A 6 9.14 -7.39 11.72
N SER A 7 8.27 -7.05 12.68
CA SER A 7 7.18 -7.87 13.21
C SER A 7 5.88 -7.73 12.42
N TYR A 8 5.76 -6.76 11.52
CA TYR A 8 4.58 -6.63 10.65
C TYR A 8 4.74 -7.52 9.41
N PRO A 9 3.81 -8.47 9.16
CA PRO A 9 3.93 -9.42 8.05
C PRO A 9 4.09 -8.75 6.67
N LEU A 10 3.34 -7.66 6.43
CA LEU A 10 3.42 -6.90 5.18
C LEU A 10 4.83 -6.32 4.96
N ILE A 11 5.42 -5.75 6.00
CA ILE A 11 6.76 -5.14 6.00
C ILE A 11 7.82 -6.18 5.69
N ARG A 12 7.75 -7.32 6.38
CA ARG A 12 8.65 -8.45 6.13
C ARG A 12 8.54 -8.95 4.70
N ALA A 13 7.33 -9.12 4.16
CA ALA A 13 7.14 -9.56 2.78
C ALA A 13 7.76 -8.57 1.77
N CYS A 14 7.65 -7.27 2.00
CA CYS A 14 8.31 -6.25 1.18
C CYS A 14 9.84 -6.37 1.22
N LEU A 15 10.44 -6.59 2.40
CA LEU A 15 11.89 -6.71 2.57
C LEU A 15 12.49 -7.99 1.97
N GLU A 16 11.73 -9.10 2.00
CA GLU A 16 12.17 -10.40 1.48
C GLU A 16 11.97 -10.55 -0.04
N THR A 17 11.14 -9.68 -0.64
CA THR A 17 10.87 -9.71 -2.08
C THR A 17 12.04 -9.09 -2.84
N ASN A 18 12.59 -9.86 -3.78
CA ASN A 18 13.73 -9.50 -4.61
C ASN A 18 13.48 -9.92 -6.08
N ARG A 19 14.46 -9.68 -6.95
CA ARG A 19 14.28 -9.86 -8.40
C ARG A 19 13.94 -11.31 -8.79
N LEU A 20 14.36 -12.30 -8.00
CA LEU A 20 14.16 -13.72 -8.30
C LEU A 20 12.76 -14.22 -7.92
N ASN A 21 12.07 -13.55 -6.99
CA ASN A 21 10.77 -13.96 -6.48
C ASN A 21 9.71 -12.85 -6.60
N LEU A 22 9.93 -11.85 -7.46
CA LEU A 22 9.09 -10.65 -7.56
C LEU A 22 7.59 -10.97 -7.72
N SER A 23 7.24 -11.87 -8.65
CA SER A 23 5.83 -12.22 -8.92
C SER A 23 5.15 -12.79 -7.67
N SER A 24 5.72 -13.85 -7.10
CA SER A 24 5.20 -14.48 -5.87
C SER A 24 5.25 -13.53 -4.66
N GLY A 25 6.26 -12.67 -4.58
CA GLY A 25 6.40 -11.68 -3.52
C GLY A 25 5.28 -10.65 -3.58
N LEU A 26 4.98 -10.13 -4.77
CA LEU A 26 3.85 -9.21 -4.98
C LEU A 26 2.50 -9.86 -4.67
N GLU A 27 2.30 -11.15 -5.00
CA GLU A 27 1.10 -11.88 -4.62
C GLU A 27 0.93 -11.96 -3.09
N VAL A 28 2.00 -12.28 -2.36
CA VAL A 28 1.98 -12.34 -0.89
C VAL A 28 1.76 -10.95 -0.29
N ILE A 29 2.45 -9.92 -0.80
CA ILE A 29 2.28 -8.52 -0.37
C ILE A 29 0.83 -8.08 -0.58
N ASN A 30 0.24 -8.36 -1.74
CA ASN A 30 -1.14 -8.03 -2.06
C ASN A 30 -2.12 -8.76 -1.14
N LEU A 31 -1.89 -10.04 -0.85
CA LEU A 31 -2.72 -10.82 0.07
C LEU A 31 -2.70 -10.24 1.48
N LEU A 32 -1.51 -9.91 2.01
CA LEU A 32 -1.35 -9.33 3.34
C LEU A 32 -1.96 -7.92 3.42
N TYR A 33 -1.80 -7.12 2.37
CA TYR A 33 -2.42 -5.80 2.27
C TYR A 33 -3.95 -5.89 2.22
N ASN A 34 -4.51 -6.82 1.44
CA ASN A 34 -5.95 -7.03 1.38
C ASN A 34 -6.55 -7.48 2.70
N ALA A 35 -5.78 -8.20 3.52
CA ALA A 35 -6.19 -8.64 4.86
C ALA A 35 -6.13 -7.49 5.89
N TYR A 36 -5.05 -6.70 5.89
CA TYR A 36 -4.76 -5.65 6.88
C TYR A 36 -4.23 -4.37 6.22
N PRO A 37 -5.08 -3.61 5.50
CA PRO A 37 -4.62 -2.49 4.69
C PRO A 37 -4.03 -1.33 5.51
N GLU A 38 -4.44 -1.17 6.77
CA GLU A 38 -3.93 -0.14 7.68
C GLU A 38 -2.43 -0.30 7.97
N ALA A 39 -1.89 -1.52 7.81
CA ALA A 39 -0.47 -1.79 8.00
C ALA A 39 0.44 -1.05 7.00
N ILE A 40 -0.13 -0.55 5.88
CA ILE A 40 0.62 0.21 4.88
C ILE A 40 1.21 1.51 5.43
N VAL A 41 0.58 2.12 6.46
CA VAL A 41 1.08 3.35 7.09
C VAL A 41 2.43 3.10 7.77
N ASN A 42 2.64 1.89 8.30
CA ASN A 42 3.93 1.48 8.86
C ASN A 42 4.97 1.21 7.75
N ALA A 43 4.53 0.82 6.55
CA ALA A 43 5.42 0.65 5.39
C ALA A 43 6.02 1.98 4.94
N GLN A 44 5.28 3.08 5.06
CA GLN A 44 5.82 4.42 4.83
C GLN A 44 7.06 4.72 5.70
N ALA A 45 7.10 4.19 6.92
CA ALA A 45 8.24 4.39 7.83
C ALA A 45 9.51 3.67 7.36
N LEU A 46 9.40 2.59 6.57
CA LEU A 46 10.56 1.92 5.96
C LEU A 46 11.29 2.87 4.99
N PHE A 47 10.54 3.51 4.09
CA PHE A 47 11.10 4.41 3.07
C PHE A 47 11.66 5.70 3.66
N ARG A 48 11.04 6.24 4.73
CA ARG A 48 11.52 7.45 5.40
C ARG A 48 12.82 7.24 6.19
N ARG A 49 13.10 6.00 6.64
CA ARG A 49 14.27 5.69 7.47
C ARG A 49 15.55 5.45 6.68
N GLY A 50 15.53 5.60 5.36
CA GLY A 50 16.73 5.45 4.53
C GLY A 50 17.26 4.02 4.51
N ILE A 51 16.38 3.02 4.65
CA ILE A 51 16.73 1.68 4.15
C ILE A 51 17.06 1.88 2.67
N ASP A 52 18.25 1.43 2.27
CA ASP A 52 18.75 1.63 0.92
C ASP A 52 17.71 1.15 -0.10
N ASN A 53 17.03 2.10 -0.72
CA ASN A 53 15.95 1.85 -1.69
C ASN A 53 16.45 1.03 -2.89
N SER A 54 17.78 0.91 -3.06
CA SER A 54 18.40 0.01 -4.04
C SER A 54 18.01 -1.48 -3.86
N ARG A 55 17.53 -1.87 -2.66
CA ARG A 55 17.09 -3.24 -2.36
C ARG A 55 15.66 -3.52 -2.81
N PHE A 56 14.80 -2.50 -2.90
CA PHE A 56 13.46 -2.72 -3.43
C PHE A 56 13.55 -2.92 -4.93
N VAL A 57 12.95 -4.02 -5.39
CA VAL A 57 12.68 -4.16 -6.81
C VAL A 57 11.57 -3.17 -7.14
N ASN A 58 11.71 -2.42 -8.23
CA ASN A 58 10.79 -1.33 -8.62
C ASN A 58 9.30 -1.68 -8.41
N GLY A 59 8.88 -2.92 -8.72
CA GLY A 59 7.49 -3.35 -8.52
C GLY A 59 6.98 -3.31 -7.06
N VAL A 60 7.82 -3.56 -6.06
CA VAL A 60 7.43 -3.47 -4.64
C VAL A 60 7.30 -2.00 -4.22
N GLU A 61 8.23 -1.16 -4.64
CA GLU A 61 8.17 0.28 -4.35
C GLU A 61 6.94 0.91 -5.01
N ASP A 62 6.70 0.64 -6.29
CA ASP A 62 5.53 1.10 -7.04
C ASP A 62 4.23 0.69 -6.36
N PHE A 63 4.15 -0.58 -5.90
CA PHE A 63 2.99 -1.07 -5.15
C PHE A 63 2.78 -0.25 -3.87
N ILE A 64 3.80 -0.08 -3.03
CA ILE A 64 3.64 0.63 -1.76
C ILE A 64 3.32 2.11 -1.97
N VAL A 65 3.99 2.79 -2.90
CA VAL A 65 3.73 4.19 -3.23
C VAL A 65 2.28 4.36 -3.68
N GLN A 66 1.78 3.49 -4.55
CA GLN A 66 0.38 3.53 -4.98
C GLN A 66 -0.58 3.32 -3.80
N GLN A 67 -0.36 2.31 -2.96
CA GLN A 67 -1.25 2.04 -1.83
C GLN A 67 -1.23 3.14 -0.75
N LEU A 68 -0.08 3.82 -0.57
CA LEU A 68 0.02 4.98 0.32
C LEU A 68 -0.82 6.17 -0.15
N ARG A 69 -1.05 6.31 -1.46
CA ARG A 69 -1.94 7.36 -1.99
C ARG A 69 -3.39 7.12 -1.53
N TYR A 70 -3.87 5.89 -1.63
CA TYR A 70 -5.21 5.54 -1.14
C TYR A 70 -5.32 5.72 0.39
N ALA A 71 -4.31 5.32 1.15
CA ALA A 71 -4.28 5.53 2.60
C ALA A 71 -4.32 7.02 2.97
N ALA A 72 -3.57 7.87 2.25
CA ALA A 72 -3.61 9.31 2.45
C ALA A 72 -4.99 9.90 2.12
N GLN A 73 -5.63 9.46 1.02
CA GLN A 73 -6.99 9.88 0.68
C GLN A 73 -7.99 9.46 1.76
N ALA A 74 -7.92 8.20 2.20
CA ALA A 74 -8.78 7.63 3.24
C ALA A 74 -8.65 8.35 4.59
N SER A 75 -7.46 8.87 4.92
CA SER A 75 -7.23 9.62 6.15
C SER A 75 -8.01 10.94 6.24
N ASN A 76 -8.62 11.40 5.14
CA ASN A 76 -9.43 12.62 5.10
C ASN A 76 -10.85 12.33 4.60
N LEU A 77 -11.80 12.29 5.54
CA LEU A 77 -13.22 12.02 5.27
C LEU A 77 -13.86 12.96 4.24
N GLN A 78 -13.37 14.20 4.12
CA GLN A 78 -13.88 15.11 3.10
C GLN A 78 -13.43 14.70 1.71
N LEU A 79 -12.19 14.22 1.56
CA LEU A 79 -11.67 13.78 0.26
C LEU A 79 -12.40 12.55 -0.27
N VAL A 80 -12.66 11.54 0.57
CA VAL A 80 -13.36 10.31 0.15
C VAL A 80 -14.82 10.55 -0.26
N ARG A 81 -15.43 11.65 0.21
CA ARG A 81 -16.82 12.04 -0.11
C ARG A 81 -16.93 13.12 -1.18
N THR A 82 -15.82 13.73 -1.58
CA THR A 82 -15.82 14.78 -2.59
C THR A 82 -15.80 14.16 -3.97
N GLN A 83 -16.76 14.55 -4.81
CA GLN A 83 -16.78 14.18 -6.21
C GLN A 83 -15.82 15.09 -7.01
N ASP A 84 -15.18 14.51 -8.02
CA ASP A 84 -14.43 15.29 -9.01
C ASP A 84 -15.37 16.03 -9.98
N GLY A 85 -14.79 16.70 -10.99
CA GLY A 85 -15.55 17.43 -12.01
C GLY A 85 -16.50 16.56 -12.86
N ASN A 86 -16.35 15.24 -12.82
CA ASN A 86 -17.21 14.28 -13.51
C ASN A 86 -18.25 13.64 -12.56
N GLY A 87 -18.36 14.12 -11.32
CA GLY A 87 -19.26 13.53 -10.32
C GLY A 87 -18.73 12.23 -9.72
N ARG A 88 -17.44 11.88 -9.90
CA ARG A 88 -16.87 10.61 -9.44
C ARG A 88 -16.16 10.77 -8.11
N LEU A 89 -16.49 9.91 -7.16
CA LEU A 89 -15.75 9.73 -5.90
C LEU A 89 -14.42 9.00 -6.12
N PRO A 90 -13.43 9.14 -5.21
CA PRO A 90 -12.20 8.35 -5.23
C PRO A 90 -12.42 6.84 -5.37
N LEU A 91 -13.50 6.30 -4.78
CA LEU A 91 -13.87 4.90 -4.92
C LEU A 91 -14.15 4.48 -6.37
N HIS A 92 -14.75 5.34 -7.20
CA HIS A 92 -15.00 5.00 -8.61
C HIS A 92 -13.71 4.88 -9.40
N HIS A 93 -12.71 5.70 -9.08
CA HIS A 93 -11.40 5.63 -9.71
C HIS A 93 -10.66 4.38 -9.26
N ALA A 94 -10.67 4.07 -7.97
CA ALA A 94 -10.08 2.84 -7.44
C ALA A 94 -10.66 1.57 -8.10
N LEU A 95 -11.98 1.54 -8.33
CA LEU A 95 -12.63 0.40 -9.02
C LEU A 95 -12.28 0.33 -10.51
N GLU A 96 -12.13 1.46 -11.20
CA GLU A 96 -11.73 1.49 -12.62
C GLU A 96 -10.26 1.10 -12.81
N GLU A 97 -9.40 1.42 -11.84
CA GLU A 97 -7.97 1.08 -11.84
C GLU A 97 -7.69 -0.35 -11.33
N ASP A 98 -8.72 -1.17 -11.11
CA ASP A 98 -8.61 -2.51 -10.50
C ASP A 98 -7.81 -2.51 -9.18
N ALA A 99 -8.03 -1.50 -8.34
CA ALA A 99 -7.30 -1.34 -7.09
C ALA A 99 -7.50 -2.56 -6.17
N PRO A 100 -6.49 -2.91 -5.35
CA PRO A 100 -6.62 -4.01 -4.41
C PRO A 100 -7.78 -3.82 -3.44
N LEU A 101 -8.36 -4.93 -2.97
CA LEU A 101 -9.44 -4.90 -1.98
C LEU A 101 -9.06 -4.12 -0.72
N GLY A 102 -7.78 -4.13 -0.32
CA GLY A 102 -7.27 -3.32 0.78
C GLY A 102 -7.46 -1.82 0.57
N ALA A 103 -7.21 -1.32 -0.64
CA ALA A 103 -7.42 0.08 -0.99
C ALA A 103 -8.92 0.44 -0.98
N ILE A 104 -9.74 -0.44 -1.56
CA ILE A 104 -11.20 -0.29 -1.54
C ILE A 104 -11.72 -0.20 -0.10
N LYS A 105 -11.24 -1.08 0.79
CA LYS A 105 -11.60 -1.08 2.22
C LYS A 105 -11.25 0.26 2.89
N LEU A 106 -10.06 0.80 2.64
CA LEU A 106 -9.65 2.09 3.22
C LEU A 106 -10.56 3.24 2.76
N LEU A 107 -11.01 3.24 1.51
CA LEU A 107 -11.83 4.32 0.96
C LEU A 107 -13.29 4.31 1.42
N VAL A 108 -13.79 3.17 1.93
CA VAL A 108 -15.20 3.02 2.36
C VAL A 108 -15.39 3.00 3.88
N GLN A 109 -14.31 2.90 4.67
CA GLN A 109 -14.33 3.02 6.12
C GLN A 109 -14.69 4.45 6.56
#